data_AF-A0A537H4S5-F1
#
_entry.id   AF-A0A537H4S5-F1
#
_cell.length_a   1.000
_cell.length_b   1.000
_cell.length_c   1.000
_cell.angle_alpha   90.00
_cell.angle_beta   90.00
_cell.angle_gamma   90.00
#
_symmetry.space_group_name_H-M   'P 1'
#
loop_
_entity.id
_entity.type
_entity.pdbx_description
1 polymer ?
#
loop_
_entity_poly.entity_id
_entity_poly.type
_entity_poly.pdbx_seq_one_letter_code
_entity_poly.pdbx_strand_id
1 'polypeptide(L)'
;MKVAEKGCAICQATWGDYWEEVEGQRMFFCCDICAVEFKNMVNEVKRRTGWKTVDEIKMTGNYRGRECVALFQGKEYGFNIRFDSKGSIDLFSERA
;
A
#
# COMPACT_ATOMS: atom_id res chain seq x y z
N MET A 1 -9.64 -3.54 -5.88
CA MET A 1 -9.07 -2.98 -4.63
C MET A 1 -9.30 -1.48 -4.59
N LYS A 2 -9.88 -0.94 -3.51
CA LYS A 2 -10.02 0.50 -3.31
C LYS A 2 -8.73 1.07 -2.70
N VAL A 3 -8.24 2.16 -3.31
CA VAL A 3 -7.09 2.95 -2.86
C VAL A 3 -7.46 4.43 -2.99
N ALA A 4 -6.53 5.35 -2.70
CA ALA A 4 -6.74 6.78 -2.93
C ALA A 4 -7.27 7.04 -4.36
N GLU A 5 -8.41 7.74 -4.46
CA GLU A 5 -9.12 7.94 -5.74
C GLU A 5 -8.38 8.87 -6.70
N LYS A 6 -7.44 9.68 -6.20
CA LYS A 6 -6.70 10.67 -6.98
C LYS A 6 -5.21 10.60 -6.67
N GLY A 7 -4.40 10.61 -7.74
CA GLY A 7 -2.94 10.58 -7.66
C GLY A 7 -2.39 9.19 -7.35
N CYS A 8 -1.10 9.15 -7.05
CA CYS A 8 -0.34 7.95 -6.74
C CYS A 8 -0.99 7.18 -5.58
N ALA A 9 -1.20 5.87 -5.74
CA ALA A 9 -1.81 5.03 -4.70
C ALA A 9 -1.02 4.97 -3.38
N ILE A 10 0.25 5.42 -3.41
CA ILE A 10 1.15 5.46 -2.25
C ILE A 10 1.31 6.87 -1.64
N CYS A 11 1.56 7.89 -2.44
CA CYS A 11 1.90 9.23 -1.93
C CYS A 11 0.92 10.31 -2.35
N GLN A 12 -0.14 9.95 -3.09
CA GLN A 12 -1.18 10.85 -3.61
C GLN A 12 -0.67 11.96 -4.53
N ALA A 13 0.61 11.93 -4.93
CA ALA A 13 1.17 12.83 -5.92
C ALA A 13 0.39 12.73 -7.24
N THR A 14 0.11 13.88 -7.85
CA THR A 14 -0.63 13.98 -9.12
C THR A 14 0.29 14.15 -10.34
N TRP A 15 1.60 13.99 -10.14
CA TRP A 15 2.63 14.01 -11.18
C TRP A 15 3.23 12.61 -11.37
N GLY A 16 3.94 12.42 -12.48
CA GLY A 16 4.47 11.12 -12.91
C GLY A 16 3.55 10.44 -13.92
N ASP A 17 3.99 9.31 -14.43
CA ASP A 17 3.36 8.60 -15.55
C ASP A 17 3.43 7.07 -15.41
N TYR A 18 3.77 6.57 -14.22
CA TYR A 18 3.94 5.14 -14.00
C TYR A 18 2.61 4.44 -13.73
N TRP A 19 2.38 3.32 -14.40
CA TRP A 19 1.19 2.51 -14.27
C TRP A 19 1.56 1.06 -14.07
N GLU A 20 0.91 0.39 -13.12
CA GLU A 20 1.15 -1.03 -12.88
C GLU A 20 -0.14 -1.74 -12.45
N GLU A 21 -0.24 -3.02 -12.76
CA GLU A 21 -1.35 -3.86 -12.35
C GLU A 21 -1.08 -4.48 -10.98
N VAL A 22 -1.97 -4.23 -10.01
CA VAL A 22 -1.92 -4.80 -8.67
C VAL A 22 -3.29 -5.37 -8.33
N GLU A 23 -3.34 -6.64 -7.92
CA GLU A 23 -4.59 -7.34 -7.57
C GLU A 23 -5.65 -7.26 -8.70
N GLY A 24 -5.21 -7.39 -9.96
CA GLY A 24 -6.07 -7.35 -11.15
C GLY A 24 -6.62 -5.97 -11.49
N GLN A 25 -6.11 -4.91 -10.87
CA GLN A 25 -6.51 -3.53 -11.14
C GLN A 25 -5.31 -2.71 -11.58
N ARG A 26 -5.47 -2.00 -12.71
CA ARG A 26 -4.48 -1.04 -13.19
C ARG A 26 -4.50 0.21 -12.32
N MET A 27 -3.37 0.54 -11.71
CA MET A 27 -3.22 1.65 -10.76
C MET A 27 -2.13 2.62 -11.22
N PHE A 28 -2.33 3.90 -10.88
CA PHE A 28 -1.35 4.96 -11.13
C PHE A 28 -0.40 5.11 -9.94
N PHE A 29 0.88 5.29 -10.25
CA PHE A 29 1.93 5.66 -9.32
C PHE A 29 2.77 6.80 -9.90
N CYS A 30 3.34 7.65 -9.04
CA CYS A 30 4.21 8.72 -9.52
C CYS A 30 5.58 8.22 -10.01
N CYS A 31 5.98 7.02 -9.57
CA CYS A 31 7.21 6.34 -9.98
C CYS A 31 7.08 4.81 -9.77
N ASP A 32 8.05 4.07 -10.31
CA ASP A 32 8.22 2.64 -10.14
C ASP A 32 8.43 2.22 -8.68
N ILE A 33 9.20 2.99 -7.90
CA ILE A 33 9.45 2.71 -6.48
C ILE A 33 8.14 2.70 -5.69
N CYS A 34 7.23 3.65 -5.95
CA CYS A 34 5.92 3.66 -5.31
C CYS A 34 5.11 2.40 -5.64
N ALA A 35 5.20 1.89 -6.86
CA ALA A 35 4.53 0.64 -7.21
C ALA A 35 5.16 -0.57 -6.48
N VAL A 36 6.49 -0.59 -6.35
CA VAL A 36 7.21 -1.61 -5.57
C VAL A 36 6.80 -1.58 -4.09
N GLU A 37 6.80 -0.40 -3.46
CA GLU A 37 6.36 -0.19 -2.08
C GLU A 37 4.94 -0.76 -1.87
N PHE A 38 4.01 -0.41 -2.78
CA PHE A 38 2.63 -0.84 -2.68
C PHE A 38 2.47 -2.37 -2.79
N LYS A 39 3.12 -2.98 -3.79
CA LYS A 39 3.10 -4.44 -3.96
C LYS A 39 3.68 -5.16 -2.73
N ASN A 40 4.79 -4.67 -2.21
CA ASN A 40 5.43 -5.25 -1.03
C ASN A 40 4.51 -5.16 0.19
N MET A 41 3.88 -4.01 0.41
CA MET A 41 2.89 -3.83 1.47
C MET A 41 1.70 -4.79 1.34
N VAL A 42 1.08 -4.88 0.15
CA VAL A 42 -0.06 -5.77 -0.09
C VAL A 42 0.33 -7.23 0.14
N ASN A 43 1.50 -7.65 -0.32
CA ASN A 43 2.01 -8.99 -0.11
C ASN A 43 2.28 -9.29 1.37
N GLU A 44 2.84 -8.34 2.10
CA GLU A 44 3.09 -8.48 3.53
C GLU A 44 1.80 -8.57 4.34
N VAL A 45 0.78 -7.78 4.01
CA VAL A 45 -0.57 -7.87 4.60
C VAL A 45 -1.15 -9.26 4.34
N LYS A 46 -1.15 -9.74 3.10
CA LYS A 46 -1.66 -11.08 2.75
C LYS A 46 -0.91 -12.19 3.50
N ARG A 47 0.42 -12.07 3.62
CA ARG A 47 1.26 -13.03 4.34
C ARG A 47 0.90 -13.12 5.84
N ARG A 48 0.66 -11.99 6.49
CA ARG A 48 0.36 -11.93 7.94
C ARG A 48 -1.07 -12.32 8.27
N THR A 49 -2.01 -11.88 7.45
CA THR A 49 -3.46 -12.11 7.67
C THR A 49 -3.95 -13.44 7.11
N GLY A 50 -3.19 -14.04 6.18
CA GLY A 50 -3.64 -15.20 5.39
C GLY A 50 -4.69 -14.84 4.33
N TRP A 51 -4.97 -13.56 4.09
CA TRP A 51 -5.94 -13.15 3.09
C TRP A 51 -5.42 -13.42 1.68
N LYS A 52 -6.31 -13.86 0.79
CA LYS A 52 -5.97 -14.08 -0.63
C LYS A 52 -5.96 -12.79 -1.42
N THR A 53 -6.81 -11.84 -1.05
CA THR A 53 -6.97 -10.54 -1.67
C THR A 53 -7.16 -9.48 -0.60
N VAL A 54 -6.96 -8.22 -0.98
CA VAL A 54 -7.25 -7.06 -0.12
C VAL A 54 -8.24 -6.16 -0.85
N ASP A 55 -9.37 -5.87 -0.21
CA ASP A 55 -10.46 -5.13 -0.83
C ASP A 55 -10.19 -3.63 -0.82
N GLU A 56 -9.57 -3.12 0.25
CA GLU A 56 -9.27 -1.70 0.42
C GLU A 56 -8.01 -1.49 1.26
N ILE A 57 -7.23 -0.46 0.93
CA ILE A 57 -6.16 0.05 1.78
C ILE A 57 -6.39 1.54 2.01
N LYS A 58 -6.55 1.91 3.27
CA LYS A 58 -6.53 3.29 3.74
C LYS A 58 -5.16 3.60 4.30
N MET A 59 -4.59 4.74 3.95
CA MET A 59 -3.26 5.11 4.37
C MET A 59 -3.16 6.61 4.64
N THR A 60 -2.52 6.95 5.75
CA THR A 60 -2.21 8.32 6.16
C THR A 60 -0.75 8.41 6.61
N GLY A 61 -0.19 9.62 6.66
CA GLY A 61 1.21 9.85 7.05
C GLY A 61 2.13 10.17 5.87
N ASN A 62 3.44 10.05 6.08
CA ASN A 62 4.47 10.48 5.13
C ASN A 62 5.71 9.57 5.16
N TYR A 63 6.83 10.03 4.59
CA TYR A 63 8.07 9.24 4.50
C TYR A 63 8.64 8.78 5.85
N ARG A 64 8.28 9.44 6.97
CA ARG A 64 8.73 9.05 8.32
C ARG A 64 8.01 7.81 8.86
N GLY A 65 6.92 7.43 8.22
CA GLY A 65 6.04 6.34 8.63
C GLY A 65 4.63 6.61 8.16
N ARG A 66 3.96 5.53 7.71
CA ARG A 66 2.57 5.57 7.27
C ARG A 66 1.74 4.68 8.19
N GLU A 67 0.60 5.19 8.59
CA GLU A 67 -0.42 4.42 9.29
C GLU A 67 -1.40 3.89 8.25
N CYS A 68 -1.63 2.58 8.29
CA CYS A 68 -2.42 1.88 7.29
C CYS A 68 -3.51 1.04 7.94
N VAL A 69 -4.63 0.92 7.24
CA VAL A 69 -5.69 -0.04 7.53
C VAL A 69 -6.01 -0.78 6.24
N ALA A 70 -5.77 -2.09 6.22
CA ALA A 70 -6.21 -2.98 5.15
C ALA A 70 -7.56 -3.60 5.51
N LEU A 71 -8.46 -3.70 4.54
CA LEU A 71 -9.77 -4.32 4.72
C LEU A 71 -9.97 -5.52 3.78
N PHE A 72 -10.62 -6.56 4.29
CA PHE A 72 -11.07 -7.71 3.52
C PHE A 72 -12.36 -8.28 4.12
N GLN A 73 -13.43 -8.31 3.33
CA GLN A 73 -14.76 -8.83 3.73
C GLN A 73 -15.25 -8.30 5.09
N GLY A 74 -15.03 -6.99 5.35
CA GLY A 74 -15.43 -6.33 6.60
C GLY A 74 -14.50 -6.56 7.79
N LYS A 75 -13.41 -7.33 7.63
CA LYS A 75 -12.32 -7.41 8.61
C LYS A 75 -11.31 -6.32 8.36
N GLU A 76 -10.76 -5.76 9.42
CA GLU A 76 -9.74 -4.72 9.37
C GLU A 76 -8.41 -5.24 9.92
N TYR A 77 -7.31 -4.77 9.33
CA TYR A 77 -5.95 -5.04 9.78
C TYR A 77 -5.15 -3.74 9.80
N GLY A 78 -4.91 -3.22 11.00
CA GLY A 78 -4.18 -1.97 11.24
C GLY A 78 -2.69 -2.21 11.40
N PHE A 79 -1.86 -1.36 10.78
CA PHE A 79 -0.41 -1.45 10.89
C PHE A 79 0.28 -0.11 10.60
N ASN A 80 1.52 0.01 11.05
CA ASN A 80 2.44 1.09 10.69
C ASN A 80 3.54 0.51 9.79
N ILE A 81 3.90 1.27 8.75
CA ILE A 81 4.89 0.84 7.76
C ILE A 81 5.88 1.94 7.41
N ARG A 82 7.13 1.55 7.15
CA ARG A 82 8.19 2.38 6.58
C ARG A 82 8.92 1.61 5.50
N PHE A 83 9.30 2.30 4.43
CA PHE A 83 10.05 1.73 3.32
C PHE A 83 11.48 2.30 3.26
N ASP A 84 12.39 1.53 2.71
CA ASP A 84 13.72 2.00 2.33
C ASP A 84 13.71 2.72 0.97
N SER A 85 14.86 3.24 0.53
CA SER A 85 14.99 3.96 -0.74
C SER A 85 14.77 3.11 -2.00
N LYS A 86 14.67 1.77 -1.85
CA LYS A 86 14.40 0.82 -2.94
C LYS A 86 12.97 0.29 -2.92
N GLY A 87 12.14 0.76 -1.98
CA GLY A 87 10.77 0.33 -1.79
C GLY A 87 10.62 -0.99 -1.03
N SER A 88 11.68 -1.50 -0.40
CA SER A 88 11.59 -2.64 0.52
C SER A 88 11.01 -2.18 1.86
N ILE A 89 10.35 -3.08 2.58
CA ILE A 89 9.82 -2.79 3.91
C ILE A 89 10.97 -2.77 4.90
N ASP A 90 11.24 -1.59 5.45
CA ASP A 90 12.25 -1.38 6.50
C ASP A 90 11.64 -1.60 7.90
N LEU A 91 10.38 -1.20 8.10
CA LEU A 91 9.65 -1.44 9.33
C LEU A 91 8.19 -1.79 9.04
N PHE A 92 7.68 -2.82 9.73
CA PHE A 92 6.27 -3.19 9.76
C PHE A 92 5.88 -3.49 11.20
N SER A 93 4.94 -2.74 11.76
CA SER A 93 4.47 -2.92 13.14
C SER A 93 2.95 -3.01 13.17
N GLU A 94 2.43 -4.10 13.70
CA GLU A 94 0.98 -4.34 13.81
C GLU A 94 0.38 -3.43 14.86
N ARG A 95 -0.85 -2.96 14.62
CA ARG A 95 -1.63 -2.19 15.59
C ARG A 95 -2.71 -3.11 16.15
N ALA A 96 -2.74 -3.21 17.48
CA ALA A 96 -3.77 -3.92 18.23
C ALA A 96 -5.12 -3.19 18.17
#